data_AF-A0A9D7J847-F1
#
_entry.id   AF-A0A9D7J847-F1
#
_cell.length_a   1.000
_cell.length_b   1.000
_cell.length_c   1.000
_cell.angle_alpha   90.00
_cell.angle_beta   90.00
_cell.angle_gamma   90.00
#
_symmetry.space_group_name_H-M   'P 1'
#
loop_
_entity.id
_entity.type
_entity.pdbx_description
1 polymer ?
#
loop_
_entity_poly.entity_id
_entity_poly.type
_entity_poly.pdbx_seq_one_letter_code
_entity_poly.pdbx_strand_id
1 'polypeptide(L)' 'MTRAELLVQRQALRKLLNPLESIVMSCEHCDHFEGSWCRKFDGEPPADAVKVDIQCSEWMHDDIPF' A
#
# COMPACT_ATOMS: atom_id res chain seq x y z
N MET A 1 -12.94 -30.89 2.67
CA MET A 1 -13.62 -29.60 2.79
C MET A 1 -15.03 -29.71 2.25
N THR A 2 -16.02 -29.35 3.05
CA THR A 2 -17.42 -29.24 2.61
C THR A 2 -17.68 -27.90 1.92
N ARG A 3 -18.80 -27.78 1.19
CA ARG A 3 -19.21 -26.50 0.57
C ARG A 3 -19.37 -25.38 1.60
N ALA A 4 -19.84 -25.70 2.79
CA ALA A 4 -19.99 -24.73 3.88
C ALA A 4 -18.63 -24.20 4.35
N GLU A 5 -17.64 -25.08 4.54
CA GLU A 5 -16.28 -24.70 4.92
C GLU A 5 -15.62 -23.79 3.89
N LEU A 6 -15.78 -24.08 2.59
CA LEU A 6 -15.24 -23.25 1.51
C LEU A 6 -15.83 -21.83 1.50
N LEU A 7 -17.13 -21.68 1.82
CA LEU A 7 -17.77 -20.37 1.89
C LEU A 7 -17.25 -19.53 3.05
N VAL A 8 -17.05 -20.16 4.22
CA VAL A 8 -16.48 -19.50 5.40
C VAL A 8 -15.05 -19.04 5.13
N GLN A 9 -14.21 -19.91 4.56
CA GLN A 9 -12.84 -19.55 4.21
C GLN A 9 -12.79 -18.41 3.18
N ARG A 10 -13.63 -18.46 2.14
CA ARG A 10 -13.71 -17.38 1.15
C ARG A 10 -14.10 -16.05 1.78
N GLN A 11 -15.04 -16.06 2.73
CA GLN A 11 -15.47 -14.84 3.41
C GLN A 11 -14.38 -14.29 4.34
N ALA A 12 -13.66 -15.16 5.05
CA ALA A 12 -12.51 -14.77 5.87
C ALA A 12 -11.41 -14.14 5.01
N LEU A 13 -11.04 -14.78 3.90
CA LEU A 13 -10.03 -14.25 2.97
C LEU A 13 -10.42 -12.87 2.43
N ARG A 14 -11.68 -12.68 2.02
CA ARG A 14 -12.15 -11.35 1.57
C ARG A 14 -12.02 -10.28 2.65
N LYS A 15 -12.36 -10.61 3.90
CA LYS A 15 -12.21 -9.67 5.02
C LYS A 15 -10.74 -9.28 5.25
N LEU A 16 -9.81 -10.20 5.02
CA LEU A 16 -8.37 -9.95 5.16
C LEU A 16 -7.77 -9.22 3.96
N LEU A 17 -8.29 -9.45 2.75
CA LEU A 17 -7.81 -8.81 1.52
C LEU A 17 -8.32 -7.38 1.35
N ASN A 18 -9.56 -7.09 1.72
CA ASN A 18 -10.13 -5.74 1.54
C ASN A 18 -9.27 -4.61 2.13
N PRO A 19 -8.69 -4.74 3.35
CA PRO A 19 -7.77 -3.73 3.87
C PRO A 19 -6.51 -3.56 3.00
N LEU A 20 -5.92 -4.67 2.53
CA LEU A 20 -4.72 -4.64 1.69
C LEU A 20 -4.98 -3.97 0.34
N GLU A 21 -6.14 -4.24 -0.27
CA GLU A 21 -6.56 -3.62 -1.53
C GLU A 21 -6.87 -2.12 -1.39
N SER A 22 -7.07 -1.63 -0.16
CA SER A 22 -7.32 -0.21 0.11
C SER A 22 -6.06 0.61 0.36
N ILE A 23 -4.89 -0.02 0.42
CA ILE A 23 -3.61 0.65 0.62
C ILE A 23 -3.23 1.41 -0.65
N VAL A 24 -2.93 2.70 -0.50
CA VAL A 24 -2.50 3.58 -1.59
C VAL A 24 -0.99 3.76 -1.50
N MET A 25 -0.25 3.29 -2.52
CA MET A 25 1.22 3.41 -2.56
C MET A 25 1.67 4.80 -3.02
N SER A 26 1.48 5.80 -2.17
CA SER A 26 1.85 7.21 -2.41
C SER A 26 3.15 7.60 -1.70
N CYS A 27 3.78 8.70 -2.12
CA CYS A 27 5.02 9.17 -1.48
C CYS A 27 4.82 9.55 0.00
N GLU A 28 3.64 10.04 0.40
CA GLU A 28 3.39 10.41 1.81
C GLU A 28 3.52 9.22 2.80
N HIS A 29 3.43 7.98 2.29
CA HIS A 29 3.54 6.74 3.07
C HIS A 29 4.87 5.98 2.82
N CYS A 30 5.84 6.63 2.16
CA CYS A 30 7.12 6.03 1.79
C CYS A 30 8.25 6.50 2.73
N ASP A 31 9.09 5.59 3.22
CA ASP A 31 10.21 5.89 4.14
C ASP A 31 11.23 6.89 3.56
N HIS A 32 11.28 6.98 2.24
CA HIS A 32 12.18 7.87 1.53
C HIS A 32 11.65 9.30 1.40
N PHE A 33 10.38 9.54 1.73
CA PHE A 33 9.77 10.86 1.64
C PHE A 33 9.95 11.63 2.94
N GLU A 34 10.55 12.82 2.85
CA GLU A 34 10.81 13.71 3.97
C GLU A 34 10.20 15.08 3.66
N GLY A 35 8.99 15.32 4.16
CA GLY A 35 8.25 16.58 3.99
C GLY A 35 7.78 16.82 2.56
N SER A 36 8.65 17.35 1.70
CA SER A 36 8.41 17.59 0.27
C SER A 36 9.55 17.06 -0.62
N TRP A 37 10.46 16.27 -0.06
CA TRP A 37 11.64 15.76 -0.75
C TRP A 37 11.67 14.24 -0.74
N CYS A 38 12.03 13.63 -1.86
CA CYS A 38 12.31 12.21 -1.95
C CYS A 38 13.82 11.99 -1.84
N ARG A 39 14.27 11.40 -0.73
CA ARG A 39 15.70 11.11 -0.46
C ARG A 39 16.33 10.13 -1.46
N LYS A 40 15.52 9.28 -2.10
CA LYS A 40 16.01 8.26 -3.04
C LYS A 40 16.39 8.86 -4.40
N PHE A 41 15.54 9.74 -4.92
CA PHE A 41 15.75 10.38 -6.22
C PHE A 41 16.39 11.77 -6.08
N ASP A 42 16.68 12.18 -4.85
CA ASP A 42 17.23 13.49 -4.48
C ASP A 42 16.49 14.63 -5.19
N GLY A 43 15.16 14.65 -5.03
CA GLY A 43 14.29 15.59 -5.72
C GLY A 43 12.89 15.68 -5.13
N GLU A 44 12.18 16.73 -5.52
CA GLU A 44 10.75 16.88 -5.23
C GLU A 44 9.94 15.88 -6.08
N PRO A 45 9.13 14.98 -5.47
CA PRO A 45 8.28 14.10 -6.24
C PRO A 45 7.21 14.90 -6.98
N PRO A 46 6.72 14.41 -8.13
CA PRO A 46 5.56 14.98 -8.79
C PRO A 46 4.37 15.16 -7.83
N ALA A 47 3.62 16.25 -7.96
CA ALA A 47 2.55 16.60 -7.02
C ALA A 47 1.44 15.53 -6.92
N ASP A 48 1.20 14.79 -8.01
CA ASP A 48 0.30 13.65 -8.07
C ASP A 48 0.85 12.42 -7.33
N ALA A 49 2.17 12.20 -7.37
CA ALA A 49 2.85 11.11 -6.66
C ALA A 49 2.75 11.19 -5.13
N VAL A 50 2.48 12.38 -4.58
CA VAL A 50 2.37 12.59 -3.14
C VAL A 50 1.16 11.86 -2.55
N LYS A 51 0.03 11.84 -3.26
CA LYS A 51 -1.28 11.38 -2.73
C LYS A 51 -1.93 10.26 -3.53
N VAL A 52 -1.42 9.96 -4.72
CA VAL A 52 -1.96 8.92 -5.61
C VAL A 52 -1.02 7.73 -5.62
N ASP A 53 -1.59 6.54 -5.79
CA ASP A 53 -0.81 5.33 -6.06
C ASP A 53 -0.12 5.49 -7.42
N ILE A 54 1.19 5.70 -7.39
CA ILE A 54 2.03 5.82 -8.58
C ILE A 54 2.73 4.51 -8.95
N GLN A 55 2.41 3.42 -8.25
CA GLN A 55 3.04 2.11 -8.44
C GLN A 55 4.57 2.24 -8.45
N CYS A 56 5.11 3.02 -7.52
CA CYS A 56 6.55 3.19 -7.41
C CYS A 56 7.18 1.83 -7.12
N SER A 57 7.93 1.29 -8.08
CA SER A 57 8.54 -0.05 -8.01
C SER A 57 9.49 -0.24 -6.83
N GLU A 58 9.93 0.88 -6.28
CA GLU A 58 10.97 1.03 -5.27
C GLU A 58 10.40 1.50 -3.93
N TRP A 59 9.08 1.47 -3.80
CA TRP A 59 8.40 1.85 -2.58
C TRP A 59 8.72 0.85 -1.47
N MET A 60 9.19 1.39 -0.34
CA MET A 60 9.35 0.66 0.90
C MET A 60 8.35 1.24 1.89
N HIS A 61 7.62 0.33 2.52
CA HIS A 61 6.49 0.65 3.35
C HIS A 61 6.95 0.91 4.78
N ASP A 62 6.64 2.09 5.31
CA ASP A 62 6.75 2.35 6.74
C ASP A 62 5.56 1.60 7.37
N ASP A 63 5.86 0.49 8.04
CA ASP A 63 4.99 -0.16 9.02
C ASP A 63 3.54 -0.51 8.59
N ILE A 64 3.29 -1.27 7.50
CA ILE A 64 2.00 -2.01 7.45
C ILE A 64 2.01 -2.95 8.66
N PRO A 65 1.09 -2.79 9.62
CA PRO A 65 0.95 -3.75 10.67
C PRO A 65 0.19 -4.95 10.08
N PHE A 66 0.92 -6.01 9.73
CA PHE A 66 0.35 -7.31 9.38
C PHE A 66 -0.34 -7.96 10.58
#